data_AF-A0A815AF97-F1
#
_entry.id   AF-A0A815AF97-F1
#
_cell.length_a   1.000
_cell.length_b   1.000
_cell.length_c   1.000
_cell.angle_alpha   90.00
_cell.angle_beta   90.00
_cell.angle_gamma   90.00
#
_symmetry.space_group_name_H-M   'P 1'
#
loop_
_entity.id
_entity.type
_entity.pdbx_description
1 polymer ?
#
loop_
_entity_poly.entity_id
_entity_poly.type
_entity_poly.pdbx_seq_one_letter_code
_entity_poly.pdbx_strand_id
1 'polypeptide(L)'
;MSNGVFINTAALYDVKTDTWTAANDMISKRLQHTAFTLSSNKVLLAGGDTPDTSGTSELYQGANAKAGSVSNMAYARQWHRASAFSTDQVLVTGGRVDSTNLYPPAAELYTPKNNKWSTVAAMTGARMSHTATVLLDNIVVAAGGELSGIALSTAEYYDMTKKTWNSAGHLIYARSKHADLVFKGQIVIVTGGSNGANSLQTVETWYDVQLLAP
;
A
#
# COMPACT_ATOMS: atom_id res chain seq x y z
N MET A 1 -14.80 17.34 1.25
CA MET A 1 -14.46 15.94 1.62
C MET A 1 -15.77 15.19 1.70
N SER A 2 -16.00 14.19 0.86
CA SER A 2 -17.22 13.37 0.95
C SER A 2 -17.24 12.69 2.33
N ASN A 3 -18.33 12.83 3.07
CA ASN A 3 -18.59 12.11 4.32
C ASN A 3 -18.75 10.61 4.03
N GLY A 4 -17.66 9.95 3.64
CA GLY A 4 -17.66 8.56 3.21
C GLY A 4 -18.25 7.69 4.30
N VAL A 5 -19.33 6.97 3.98
CA VAL A 5 -19.89 5.99 4.90
C VAL A 5 -18.91 4.83 4.97
N PHE A 6 -18.35 4.61 6.16
CA PHE A 6 -17.54 3.43 6.41
C PHE A 6 -18.45 2.19 6.32
N ILE A 7 -18.13 1.28 5.40
CA ILE A 7 -18.81 0.00 5.24
C ILE A 7 -17.86 -1.14 5.54
N ASN A 8 -18.42 -2.27 5.95
CA ASN A 8 -17.71 -3.52 6.17
C ASN A 8 -18.24 -4.64 5.28
N THR A 9 -19.08 -4.33 4.30
CA THR A 9 -19.66 -5.34 3.41
C THR A 9 -18.63 -5.88 2.44
N ALA A 10 -18.78 -7.15 2.07
CA ALA A 10 -17.99 -7.79 1.03
C ALA A 10 -18.92 -8.40 -0.02
N ALA A 11 -18.44 -8.46 -1.26
CA ALA A 11 -19.14 -9.09 -2.36
C ALA A 11 -18.16 -9.90 -3.20
N LEU A 12 -18.65 -10.96 -3.82
CA LEU A 12 -17.89 -11.82 -4.72
C LEU A 12 -18.45 -11.69 -6.12
N TYR A 13 -17.55 -11.58 -7.09
CA TYR A 13 -17.89 -11.58 -8.50
C TYR A 13 -17.53 -12.92 -9.12
N ASP A 14 -18.52 -13.60 -9.70
CA ASP A 14 -18.32 -14.82 -10.48
C ASP A 14 -18.28 -14.47 -11.98
N VAL A 15 -17.13 -14.70 -12.60
CA VAL A 15 -16.89 -14.41 -14.03
C VAL A 15 -17.68 -15.35 -14.95
N LYS A 16 -18.03 -16.55 -14.50
CA LYS A 16 -18.79 -17.53 -15.30
C LYS A 16 -20.25 -17.17 -15.41
N THR A 17 -20.82 -16.62 -14.34
CA THR A 17 -22.24 -16.24 -14.29
C THR A 17 -22.46 -14.74 -14.47
N ASP A 18 -21.40 -13.93 -14.44
CA ASP A 18 -21.43 -12.47 -14.49
C ASP A 18 -22.33 -11.86 -13.39
N THR A 19 -22.19 -12.36 -12.17
CA THR A 19 -23.02 -11.94 -11.04
C THR A 19 -22.21 -11.61 -9.80
N TRP A 20 -22.70 -10.61 -9.05
CA TRP A 20 -22.23 -10.32 -7.70
C TRP A 20 -23.11 -11.03 -6.66
N THR A 21 -22.49 -11.71 -5.69
CA THR A 21 -23.18 -12.29 -4.53
C THR A 21 -22.66 -11.67 -3.25
N ALA A 22 -23.56 -11.39 -2.31
CA ALA A 22 -23.18 -10.96 -0.96
C ALA A 22 -22.29 -12.04 -0.30
N ALA A 23 -21.23 -11.59 0.34
CA ALA A 23 -20.33 -12.43 1.11
C ALA A 23 -20.36 -12.00 2.58
N ASN A 24 -19.78 -12.80 3.47
CA ASN A 24 -19.67 -12.40 4.87
C ASN A 24 -18.95 -11.06 5.00
N ASP A 25 -19.43 -10.22 5.91
CA ASP A 25 -18.84 -8.92 6.19
C ASP A 25 -17.45 -9.03 6.84
N MET A 26 -16.65 -7.98 6.63
CA MET A 26 -15.46 -7.67 7.41
C MET A 26 -15.85 -7.35 8.87
N ILE A 27 -14.91 -7.53 9.78
CA ILE A 27 -15.05 -7.15 11.20
C ILE A 27 -15.13 -5.63 11.32
N SER A 28 -14.23 -4.90 10.66
CA SER A 28 -14.17 -3.45 10.77
C SER A 28 -14.67 -2.77 9.51
N LYS A 29 -15.37 -1.65 9.70
CA LYS A 29 -15.70 -0.73 8.61
C LYS A 29 -14.46 0.07 8.21
N ARG A 30 -14.14 0.14 6.92
CA ARG A 30 -12.88 0.75 6.43
C ARG A 30 -13.10 1.48 5.10
N LEU A 31 -12.42 2.61 4.88
CA LEU A 31 -12.11 3.12 3.54
C LEU A 31 -10.60 3.29 3.35
N GLN A 32 -10.11 3.26 2.11
CA GLN A 32 -8.67 3.44 1.80
C GLN A 32 -7.73 2.45 2.52
N HIS A 33 -8.26 1.30 2.88
CA HIS A 33 -7.48 0.18 3.39
C HIS A 33 -6.77 -0.51 2.24
N THR A 34 -5.82 -1.39 2.58
CA THR A 34 -5.28 -2.31 1.60
C THR A 34 -5.95 -3.68 1.72
N ALA A 35 -6.11 -4.35 0.58
CA ALA A 35 -6.56 -5.73 0.48
C ALA A 35 -5.50 -6.53 -0.31
N PHE A 36 -4.91 -7.55 0.32
CA PHE A 36 -3.84 -8.36 -0.26
C PHE A 36 -4.13 -9.84 -0.16
N THR A 37 -4.17 -10.53 -1.30
CA THR A 37 -4.29 -11.99 -1.32
C THR A 37 -2.96 -12.64 -0.92
N LEU A 38 -3.02 -13.56 0.04
CA LEU A 38 -1.90 -14.39 0.51
C LEU A 38 -1.95 -15.76 -0.18
N SER A 39 -0.83 -16.48 -0.27
CA SER A 39 -0.79 -17.85 -0.83
C SER A 39 -1.75 -18.83 -0.16
N SER A 40 -2.17 -18.55 1.08
CA SER A 40 -3.17 -19.32 1.81
C SER A 40 -4.60 -19.13 1.29
N ASN A 41 -4.81 -18.39 0.19
CA ASN A 41 -6.11 -17.96 -0.33
C ASN A 41 -6.93 -17.11 0.66
N LYS A 42 -6.26 -16.47 1.62
CA LYS A 42 -6.85 -15.48 2.52
C LYS A 42 -6.53 -14.09 2.01
N VAL A 43 -7.38 -13.12 2.30
CA VAL A 43 -7.11 -11.71 1.99
C VAL A 43 -6.81 -10.98 3.28
N LEU A 44 -5.59 -10.43 3.39
CA LEU A 44 -5.23 -9.48 4.42
C LEU A 44 -5.90 -8.15 4.12
N LEU A 45 -6.72 -7.69 5.05
CA LEU A 45 -7.32 -6.36 5.06
C LEU A 45 -6.65 -5.57 6.19
N ALA A 46 -5.99 -4.46 5.85
CA ALA A 46 -5.21 -3.71 6.83
C ALA A 46 -5.34 -2.20 6.68
N GLY A 47 -5.40 -1.53 7.83
CA GLY A 47 -5.44 -0.07 7.93
C GLY A 47 -6.68 0.55 7.32
N GLY A 48 -6.48 1.69 6.68
CA GLY A 48 -7.55 2.53 6.16
C GLY A 48 -8.12 3.44 7.23
N ASP A 49 -8.96 4.36 6.79
CA ASP A 49 -9.74 5.21 7.69
C ASP A 49 -10.88 4.38 8.27
N THR A 50 -11.01 4.40 9.59
CA THR A 50 -12.04 3.65 10.34
C THR A 50 -12.59 4.54 11.46
N PRO A 51 -13.83 4.31 11.90
CA PRO A 51 -14.39 5.06 13.03
C PRO A 51 -13.63 4.84 14.34
N ASP A 52 -13.09 3.63 14.55
CA ASP A 52 -12.74 3.16 15.90
C ASP A 52 -11.26 2.76 16.09
N THR A 53 -10.44 2.68 15.03
CA THR A 53 -8.94 2.57 15.08
C THR A 53 -8.36 2.25 13.68
N SER A 54 -7.59 3.17 13.09
CA SER A 54 -6.98 3.04 11.74
C SER A 54 -5.78 2.05 11.68
N GLY A 55 -5.45 1.37 12.79
CA GLY A 55 -4.34 0.39 12.87
C GLY A 55 -4.78 -1.08 12.78
N THR A 56 -6.08 -1.33 12.66
CA THR A 56 -6.61 -2.70 12.73
C THR A 56 -6.30 -3.53 11.49
N SER A 57 -6.22 -4.84 11.65
CA SER A 57 -6.00 -5.79 10.56
C SER A 57 -6.83 -7.06 10.75
N GLU A 58 -7.26 -7.65 9.65
CA GLU A 58 -8.07 -8.85 9.64
C GLU A 58 -7.76 -9.72 8.41
N LEU A 59 -7.96 -11.03 8.57
CA LEU A 59 -7.88 -11.99 7.47
C LEU A 59 -9.29 -12.37 7.03
N TYR A 60 -9.62 -11.99 5.81
CA TYR A 60 -10.79 -12.47 5.11
C TYR A 60 -10.54 -13.89 4.59
N GLN A 61 -11.46 -14.80 4.88
CA GLN A 61 -11.31 -16.24 4.60
C GLN A 61 -12.27 -16.73 3.48
N GLY A 62 -12.84 -15.80 2.71
CA GLY A 62 -13.74 -16.10 1.59
C GLY A 62 -15.23 -16.02 1.95
N ALA A 63 -16.08 -16.31 0.96
CA ALA A 63 -17.54 -16.08 0.96
C ALA A 63 -18.26 -16.44 2.26
N ASN A 64 -17.91 -17.61 2.79
CA ASN A 64 -18.69 -18.34 3.77
C ASN A 64 -18.01 -18.41 5.14
N ALA A 65 -16.82 -17.83 5.29
CA ALA A 65 -16.09 -17.81 6.56
C ALA A 65 -16.07 -16.38 7.13
N LYS A 66 -16.25 -16.25 8.44
CA LYS A 66 -16.07 -14.96 9.12
C LYS A 66 -14.62 -14.51 9.03
N ALA A 67 -14.40 -13.22 8.88
CA ALA A 67 -13.06 -12.65 9.00
C ALA A 67 -12.50 -12.94 10.39
N GLY A 68 -11.20 -13.26 10.45
CA GLY A 68 -10.47 -13.49 11.69
C GLY A 68 -9.58 -12.30 12.02
N SER A 69 -9.62 -11.78 13.25
CA SER A 69 -8.70 -10.73 13.68
C SER A 69 -7.27 -11.26 13.72
N VAL A 70 -6.32 -10.43 13.33
CA VAL A 70 -4.88 -10.67 13.50
C VAL A 70 -4.28 -9.54 14.33
N SER A 71 -2.97 -9.60 14.58
CA SER A 71 -2.28 -8.49 15.25
C SER A 71 -2.53 -7.18 14.50
N ASN A 72 -2.62 -6.07 15.23
CA ASN A 72 -2.75 -4.74 14.65
C ASN A 72 -1.37 -4.19 14.27
N MET A 73 -1.36 -3.23 13.35
CA MET A 73 -0.20 -2.39 13.08
C MET A 73 0.11 -1.50 14.28
N ALA A 74 1.38 -1.20 14.51
CA ALA A 74 1.83 -0.26 15.53
C ALA A 74 1.37 1.17 15.20
N TYR A 75 1.28 1.51 13.90
CA TYR A 75 0.78 2.80 13.45
C TYR A 75 -0.52 2.62 12.67
N ALA A 76 -1.55 3.32 13.13
CA ALA A 76 -2.72 3.61 12.34
C ALA A 76 -2.30 4.30 11.03
N ARG A 77 -2.94 3.95 9.91
CA ARG A 77 -2.58 4.53 8.61
C ARG A 77 -3.72 4.44 7.58
N GLN A 78 -4.06 5.59 7.03
CA GLN A 78 -4.88 5.75 5.81
C GLN A 78 -4.03 6.32 4.68
N TRP A 79 -4.46 6.13 3.43
CA TRP A 79 -3.71 6.53 2.23
C TRP A 79 -2.28 5.95 2.15
N HIS A 80 -2.06 4.82 2.83
CA HIS A 80 -0.81 4.07 2.76
C HIS A 80 -0.74 3.26 1.46
N ARG A 81 0.41 2.65 1.22
CA ARG A 81 0.57 1.62 0.19
C ARG A 81 1.09 0.35 0.78
N ALA A 82 0.68 -0.76 0.19
CA ALA A 82 1.13 -2.07 0.58
C ALA A 82 1.62 -2.84 -0.64
N SER A 83 2.59 -3.71 -0.41
CA SER A 83 3.34 -4.43 -1.43
C SER A 83 3.62 -5.84 -0.91
N ALA A 84 3.30 -6.87 -1.69
CA ALA A 84 3.48 -8.26 -1.29
C ALA A 84 4.68 -8.88 -2.02
N PHE A 85 5.56 -9.52 -1.27
CA PHE A 85 6.68 -10.31 -1.79
C PHE A 85 6.22 -11.75 -2.09
N SER A 86 6.99 -12.51 -2.88
CA SER A 86 6.73 -13.94 -3.15
C SER A 86 6.73 -14.81 -1.88
N THR A 87 7.33 -14.31 -0.80
CA THR A 87 7.33 -14.93 0.53
C THR A 87 6.01 -14.74 1.30
N ASP A 88 4.98 -14.17 0.65
CA ASP A 88 3.71 -13.70 1.22
C ASP A 88 3.81 -12.60 2.27
N GLN A 89 5.01 -12.10 2.55
CA GLN A 89 5.16 -10.97 3.45
C GLN A 89 4.59 -9.71 2.78
N VAL A 90 3.86 -8.91 3.55
CA VAL A 90 3.25 -7.67 3.05
C VAL A 90 3.90 -6.49 3.74
N LEU A 91 4.64 -5.68 2.99
CA LEU A 91 5.18 -4.41 3.47
C LEU A 91 4.11 -3.33 3.31
N VAL A 92 3.84 -2.59 4.37
CA VAL A 92 2.97 -1.40 4.34
C VAL A 92 3.79 -0.16 4.65
N THR A 93 3.62 0.88 3.86
CA THR A 93 4.49 2.06 3.86
C THR A 93 3.68 3.35 3.89
N GLY A 94 4.17 4.32 4.65
CA GLY A 94 3.63 5.68 4.71
C GLY A 94 2.16 5.74 5.13
N GLY A 95 1.46 6.71 4.55
CA GLY A 95 0.13 7.11 4.95
C GLY A 95 0.14 8.14 6.08
N ARG A 96 -1.06 8.53 6.52
CA ARG A 96 -1.26 9.40 7.68
C ARG A 96 -2.03 8.66 8.76
N VAL A 97 -1.76 8.97 10.02
CA VAL A 97 -2.36 8.27 11.17
C VAL A 97 -3.84 8.62 11.32
N ASP A 98 -4.15 9.89 11.19
CA ASP A 98 -5.49 10.44 11.45
C ASP A 98 -5.67 11.78 10.72
N SER A 99 -6.70 12.54 11.09
CA SER A 99 -7.00 13.87 10.57
C SER A 99 -6.11 14.98 11.16
N THR A 100 -5.23 14.68 12.13
CA THR A 100 -4.34 15.67 12.78
C THR A 100 -3.08 15.98 11.98
N ASN A 101 -2.97 15.47 10.75
CA ASN A 101 -1.78 15.63 9.90
C ASN A 101 -0.52 15.00 10.50
N LEU A 102 -0.67 13.91 11.25
CA LEU A 102 0.45 13.09 11.68
C LEU A 102 0.86 12.11 10.56
N TYR A 103 2.05 12.34 9.99
CA TYR A 103 2.62 11.56 8.88
C TYR A 103 3.90 10.86 9.34
N PRO A 104 3.83 9.68 9.98
CA PRO A 104 5.03 8.95 10.33
C PRO A 104 5.67 8.42 9.04
N PRO A 105 6.99 8.53 8.86
CA PRO A 105 7.71 7.82 7.79
C PRO A 105 7.80 6.31 8.12
N ALA A 106 6.75 5.73 8.67
CA ALA A 106 6.75 4.36 9.18
C ALA A 106 6.47 3.35 8.07
N ALA A 107 7.23 2.26 8.13
CA ALA A 107 6.96 1.05 7.38
C ALA A 107 6.83 -0.13 8.34
N GLU A 108 5.90 -1.03 8.03
CA GLU A 108 5.63 -2.24 8.83
C GLU A 108 5.48 -3.44 7.91
N LEU A 109 5.94 -4.60 8.38
CA LEU A 109 5.92 -5.85 7.64
C LEU A 109 4.97 -6.83 8.32
N TYR A 110 3.97 -7.30 7.59
CA TYR A 110 3.13 -8.40 8.02
C TYR A 110 3.76 -9.73 7.63
N THR A 111 3.83 -10.65 8.59
CA THR A 111 4.29 -12.03 8.38
C THR A 111 3.12 -13.00 8.57
N PRO A 112 2.59 -13.61 7.48
CA PRO A 112 1.45 -14.51 7.55
C PRO A 112 1.69 -15.74 8.44
N LYS A 113 2.92 -16.27 8.46
CA LYS A 113 3.28 -17.47 9.24
C LYS A 113 2.90 -17.37 10.72
N ASN A 114 2.91 -16.17 11.29
CA ASN A 114 2.59 -15.94 12.70
C ASN A 114 1.48 -14.92 12.92
N ASN A 115 0.86 -14.38 11.85
CA ASN A 115 -0.16 -13.35 11.91
C ASN A 115 0.27 -12.10 12.71
N LYS A 116 1.53 -11.67 12.55
CA LYS A 116 2.10 -10.52 13.26
C LYS A 116 2.61 -9.43 12.32
N TRP A 117 2.48 -8.20 12.79
CA TRP A 117 3.19 -7.05 12.27
C TRP A 117 4.50 -6.84 13.04
N SER A 118 5.49 -6.32 12.34
CA SER A 118 6.72 -5.79 12.92
C SER A 118 7.10 -4.49 12.25
N THR A 119 7.57 -3.51 13.01
CA THR A 119 8.18 -2.30 12.47
C THR A 119 9.48 -2.66 11.75
N VAL A 120 9.74 -2.00 10.62
CA VAL A 120 11.02 -2.07 9.90
C VAL A 120 11.67 -0.69 9.87
N ALA A 121 12.78 -0.55 9.15
CA ALA A 121 13.41 0.76 8.95
C ALA A 121 12.36 1.77 8.43
N ALA A 122 12.41 2.98 8.99
CA ALA A 122 11.57 4.07 8.54
C ALA A 122 12.03 4.57 7.16
N MET A 123 11.07 5.03 6.36
CA MET A 123 11.33 5.78 5.14
C MET A 123 12.13 7.05 5.47
N THR A 124 12.83 7.58 4.48
CA THR A 124 13.61 8.82 4.60
C THR A 124 12.73 10.06 4.68
N GLY A 125 11.52 10.02 4.12
CA GLY A 125 10.53 11.08 4.22
C GLY A 125 9.13 10.53 4.31
N ALA A 126 8.25 11.20 5.06
CA ALA A 126 6.86 10.81 5.15
C ALA A 126 6.13 11.10 3.83
N ARG A 127 5.27 10.17 3.41
CA ARG A 127 4.48 10.27 2.17
C ARG A 127 3.15 9.54 2.35
N MET A 128 2.10 10.09 1.73
CA MET A 128 0.83 9.39 1.53
C MET A 128 0.43 9.44 0.05
N SER A 129 -0.49 8.58 -0.37
CA SER A 129 -0.95 8.52 -1.78
C SER A 129 0.19 8.38 -2.80
N HIS A 130 1.33 7.83 -2.36
CA HIS A 130 2.44 7.42 -3.22
C HIS A 130 2.10 6.11 -3.94
N THR A 131 3.04 5.60 -4.71
CA THR A 131 3.05 4.22 -5.19
C THR A 131 4.10 3.40 -4.44
N ALA A 132 3.94 2.08 -4.37
CA ALA A 132 4.90 1.18 -3.74
C ALA A 132 4.93 -0.15 -4.51
N THR A 133 5.90 -0.29 -5.42
CA THR A 133 5.93 -1.42 -6.35
C THR A 133 7.11 -2.34 -6.08
N VAL A 134 6.85 -3.65 -6.12
CA VAL A 134 7.85 -4.68 -5.92
C VAL A 134 8.66 -4.88 -7.20
N LEU A 135 9.96 -4.78 -7.08
CA LEU A 135 10.97 -4.98 -8.11
C LEU A 135 11.91 -6.11 -7.67
N LEU A 136 12.27 -7.00 -8.60
CA LEU A 136 13.13 -8.17 -8.33
C LEU A 136 12.71 -9.05 -7.13
N ASP A 137 11.45 -8.96 -6.71
CA ASP A 137 10.88 -9.70 -5.58
C ASP A 137 11.50 -9.41 -4.19
N ASN A 138 12.40 -8.43 -4.10
CA ASN A 138 13.06 -8.06 -2.84
C ASN A 138 13.26 -6.55 -2.66
N ILE A 139 12.97 -5.74 -3.68
CA ILE A 139 13.02 -4.28 -3.62
C ILE A 139 11.59 -3.73 -3.69
N VAL A 140 11.23 -2.80 -2.80
CA VAL A 140 9.98 -2.02 -2.94
C VAL A 140 10.32 -0.59 -3.25
N VAL A 141 9.95 -0.10 -4.43
CA VAL A 141 10.16 1.29 -4.84
C VAL A 141 8.95 2.12 -4.45
N ALA A 142 9.14 3.07 -3.54
CA ALA A 142 8.15 4.05 -3.14
C ALA A 142 8.38 5.38 -3.87
N ALA A 143 7.47 5.76 -4.77
CA ALA A 143 7.63 6.94 -5.62
C ALA A 143 6.52 7.99 -5.41
N GLY A 144 6.93 9.26 -5.37
CA GLY A 144 6.05 10.42 -5.24
C GLY A 144 5.16 10.35 -4.00
N GLY A 145 3.89 10.68 -4.18
CA GLY A 145 2.92 10.89 -3.11
C GLY A 145 2.78 12.36 -2.77
N GLU A 146 2.21 12.63 -1.60
CA GLU A 146 2.10 13.98 -1.06
C GLU A 146 2.42 14.01 0.44
N LEU A 147 2.87 15.16 0.90
CA LEU A 147 3.04 15.50 2.31
C LEU A 147 2.36 16.85 2.55
N SER A 148 1.39 16.89 3.46
CA SER A 148 0.65 18.11 3.80
C SER A 148 0.07 18.84 2.58
N GLY A 149 -0.44 18.08 1.59
CA GLY A 149 -1.01 18.62 0.35
C GLY A 149 0.00 19.02 -0.73
N ILE A 150 1.30 18.89 -0.46
CA ILE A 150 2.37 19.16 -1.43
C ILE A 150 2.77 17.86 -2.09
N ALA A 151 2.66 17.79 -3.42
CA ALA A 151 3.10 16.64 -4.19
C ALA A 151 4.63 16.46 -4.11
N LEU A 152 5.08 15.21 -4.01
CA LEU A 152 6.49 14.84 -3.91
C LEU A 152 6.99 14.33 -5.26
N SER A 153 8.23 14.69 -5.61
CA SER A 153 8.98 14.05 -6.69
C SER A 153 9.96 13.00 -6.18
N THR A 154 10.26 12.98 -4.87
CA THR A 154 11.24 12.06 -4.30
C THR A 154 10.80 10.60 -4.47
N ALA A 155 11.77 9.73 -4.71
CA ALA A 155 11.60 8.29 -4.69
C ALA A 155 12.65 7.65 -3.77
N GLU A 156 12.26 6.55 -3.15
CA GLU A 156 13.14 5.74 -2.29
C GLU A 156 12.78 4.27 -2.48
N TYR A 157 13.72 3.37 -2.20
CA TYR A 157 13.47 1.94 -2.26
C TYR A 157 13.86 1.24 -0.97
N TYR A 158 13.04 0.26 -0.58
CA TYR A 158 13.32 -0.63 0.52
C TYR A 158 13.95 -1.92 0.00
N ASP A 159 15.16 -2.22 0.45
CA ASP A 159 15.83 -3.50 0.21
C ASP A 159 15.45 -4.47 1.33
N MET A 160 14.68 -5.51 1.01
CA MET A 160 14.19 -6.50 1.99
C MET A 160 15.32 -7.36 2.56
N THR A 161 16.41 -7.54 1.80
CA THR A 161 17.60 -8.29 2.24
C THR A 161 18.39 -7.49 3.27
N LYS A 162 18.68 -6.22 2.96
CA LYS A 162 19.44 -5.32 3.85
C LYS A 162 18.58 -4.70 4.95
N LYS A 163 17.26 -4.71 4.78
CA LYS A 163 16.26 -4.08 5.65
C LYS A 163 16.49 -2.57 5.80
N THR A 164 16.81 -1.91 4.69
CA THR A 164 17.15 -0.48 4.64
C THR A 164 16.36 0.24 3.56
N TRP A 165 16.03 1.50 3.83
CA TRP A 165 15.59 2.45 2.80
C TRP A 165 16.77 3.18 2.18
N ASN A 166 16.74 3.36 0.88
CA ASN A 166 17.78 4.03 0.10
C ASN A 166 17.12 5.02 -0.86
N SER A 167 17.84 6.09 -1.25
CA SER A 167 17.32 7.02 -2.26
C SER A 167 17.22 6.33 -3.62
N ALA A 168 16.12 6.56 -4.32
CA ALA A 168 15.91 6.16 -5.72
C ALA A 168 15.96 7.38 -6.67
N GLY A 169 16.39 8.55 -6.19
CA GLY A 169 16.35 9.79 -6.96
C GLY A 169 14.98 10.46 -6.97
N HIS A 170 14.64 11.11 -8.08
CA HIS A 170 13.45 11.94 -8.20
C HIS A 170 12.74 11.71 -9.54
N LEU A 171 11.41 11.74 -9.51
CA LEU A 171 10.55 11.95 -10.66
C LEU A 171 10.81 13.35 -11.25
N ILE A 172 10.67 13.48 -12.57
CA ILE A 172 10.71 14.74 -13.31
C ILE A 172 9.57 15.64 -12.81
N TYR A 173 8.38 15.08 -12.61
CA TYR A 173 7.22 15.81 -12.10
C TYR A 173 6.77 15.24 -10.76
N ALA A 174 6.71 16.12 -9.75
CA ALA A 174 6.11 15.79 -8.47
C ALA A 174 4.64 15.37 -8.66
N ARG A 175 4.23 14.25 -8.04
CA ARG A 175 2.90 13.67 -8.26
C ARG A 175 2.42 12.82 -7.09
N SER A 176 1.13 12.90 -6.78
CA SER A 176 0.40 12.01 -5.87
C SER A 176 -0.77 11.35 -6.58
N LYS A 177 -1.34 10.30 -5.98
CA LYS A 177 -2.54 9.59 -6.50
C LYS A 177 -2.36 9.07 -7.94
N HIS A 178 -1.12 8.78 -8.31
CA HIS A 178 -0.73 8.22 -9.59
C HIS A 178 -0.75 6.69 -9.55
N ALA A 179 -0.60 6.06 -10.70
CA ALA A 179 -0.44 4.62 -10.84
C ALA A 179 0.98 4.29 -11.35
N ASP A 180 1.48 3.13 -10.95
CA ASP A 180 2.73 2.59 -11.44
C ASP A 180 2.65 1.08 -11.72
N LEU A 181 3.62 0.58 -12.46
CA LEU A 181 3.81 -0.85 -12.71
C LEU A 181 5.27 -1.15 -13.02
N VAL A 182 5.66 -2.42 -12.85
CA VAL A 182 6.96 -2.91 -13.32
C VAL A 182 6.82 -3.49 -14.74
N PHE A 183 7.65 -2.97 -15.65
CA PHE A 183 7.79 -3.42 -17.02
C PHE A 183 9.10 -4.19 -17.19
N LYS A 184 9.01 -5.36 -17.84
CA LYS A 184 10.15 -6.28 -18.07
C LYS A 184 10.95 -6.65 -16.80
N GLY A 185 10.27 -6.65 -15.66
CA GLY A 185 10.86 -7.00 -14.36
C GLY A 185 11.85 -5.97 -13.79
N GLN A 186 12.02 -4.82 -14.46
CA GLN A 186 13.18 -3.95 -14.25
C GLN A 186 12.85 -2.45 -14.25
N ILE A 187 11.80 -2.04 -14.95
CA ILE A 187 11.49 -0.63 -15.16
C ILE A 187 10.19 -0.30 -14.45
N VAL A 188 10.19 0.68 -13.55
CA VAL A 188 8.95 1.22 -12.97
C VAL A 188 8.43 2.29 -13.92
N ILE A 189 7.24 2.07 -14.47
CA ILE A 189 6.51 3.06 -15.29
C ILE A 189 5.51 3.75 -14.39
N VAL A 190 5.56 5.07 -14.34
CA VAL A 190 4.65 5.90 -13.55
C VAL A 190 3.78 6.73 -14.49
N THR A 191 2.46 6.72 -14.26
CA THR A 191 1.48 7.38 -15.13
C THR A 191 0.50 8.22 -14.34
N GLY A 192 0.13 9.37 -14.90
CA GLY A 192 -0.95 10.21 -14.37
C GLY A 192 -0.70 10.77 -12.97
N GLY A 193 -1.78 10.91 -12.20
CA GLY A 193 -1.80 11.53 -10.87
C GLY A 193 -1.99 13.04 -10.91
N SER A 194 -1.74 13.69 -9.79
CA SER A 194 -1.85 15.15 -9.63
C SER A 194 -0.59 15.72 -9.01
N ASN A 195 -0.16 16.91 -9.46
CA ASN A 195 0.92 17.66 -8.85
C ASN A 195 0.43 18.65 -7.76
N GLY A 196 -0.81 18.50 -7.30
CA GLY A 196 -1.48 19.39 -6.36
C GLY A 196 -2.29 20.51 -7.03
N ALA A 197 -1.92 20.92 -8.25
CA ALA A 197 -2.65 21.94 -9.01
C ALA A 197 -3.41 21.36 -10.21
N ASN A 198 -2.81 20.40 -10.92
CA ASN A 198 -3.33 19.85 -12.16
C ASN A 198 -3.25 18.32 -12.17
N SER A 199 -4.17 17.70 -12.91
CA SER A 199 -4.01 16.30 -13.31
C SER A 199 -2.91 16.20 -14.36
N LEU A 200 -2.05 15.20 -14.23
CA LEU A 200 -0.94 14.96 -15.13
C LEU A 200 -1.34 13.94 -16.21
N GLN A 201 -0.90 14.18 -17.44
CA GLN A 201 -0.95 13.22 -18.55
C GLN A 201 0.42 12.58 -18.82
N THR A 202 1.43 12.96 -18.04
CA THR A 202 2.82 12.56 -18.28
C THR A 202 3.10 11.14 -17.79
N VAL A 203 3.92 10.43 -18.56
CA VAL A 203 4.46 9.11 -18.24
C VAL A 203 5.95 9.27 -17.97
N GLU A 204 6.43 8.62 -16.93
CA GLU A 204 7.85 8.60 -16.56
C GLU A 204 8.31 7.17 -16.32
N THR A 205 9.59 6.91 -16.55
CA THR A 205 10.19 5.61 -16.28
C THR A 205 11.36 5.74 -15.32
N TRP A 206 11.44 4.84 -14.36
CA TRP A 206 12.57 4.72 -13.45
C TRP A 206 13.21 3.33 -13.57
N TYR A 207 14.53 3.29 -13.56
CA TYR A 207 15.33 2.06 -13.52
C TYR A 207 16.65 2.37 -12.80
N ASP A 208 17.18 1.40 -12.05
CA ASP A 208 18.48 1.51 -11.38
C ASP A 208 19.41 0.39 -11.86
N VAL A 209 20.47 0.76 -12.58
CA VAL A 209 21.42 -0.19 -13.15
C VAL A 209 22.22 -0.95 -12.10
N GLN A 210 22.40 -0.41 -10.88
CA GLN A 210 23.14 -1.07 -9.81
C GLN A 210 22.29 -2.10 -9.09
N LEU A 211 20.98 -1.87 -8.97
CA LEU A 211 20.05 -2.85 -8.39
C LEU A 211 19.71 -4.00 -9.35
N LEU A 212 19.85 -3.77 -10.65
CA LEU A 212 19.41 -4.69 -11.71
C LEU A 212 20.57 -5.39 -12.43
N ALA A 213 21.82 -5.15 -12.00
CA ALA A 213 22.98 -5.88 -12.50
C ALA A 213 22.93 -7.34 -11.97
N PRO A 214 23.19 -8.34 -12.84
CA PRO A 214 23.17 -9.76 -12.47
C PRO A 214 24.28 -10.15 -11.48
#